data_AF-A0AAX0WWJ1-F1
#
_entry.id   AF-A0AAX0WWJ1-F1
#
_cell.length_a   1.000
_cell.length_b   1.000
_cell.length_c   1.000
_cell.angle_alpha   90.00
_cell.angle_beta   90.00
_cell.angle_gamma   90.00
#
_symmetry.space_group_name_H-M   'P 1'
#
loop_
_entity.id
_entity.type
_entity.pdbx_description
1 polymer ?
#
loop_
_entity_poly.entity_id
_entity_poly.type
_entity_poly.pdbx_seq_one_letter_code
_entity_poly.pdbx_strand_id
1 'polypeptide(L)'
;MTGDNDTRCLDAPRLRTSTQTIIKALKPETQELMQSSAPGSEGGNDKEVKVDGNNIFLNRLNKLGLGSDPRMITLIGRYPQFGNRLISVFKALRELKIPLTDQLENIINQNISNIGGVVNLLGVMNELDINPNFVPMELLFQAARSDSTVAQSVRTLHDGRLLDKSSFNLILAYPDESLNIVQLLIELQEHAYNPDFLIDKLRESLISTTHLGTTLNLLSLLLAKDIYDLGIVDILLKQDRFIDRIYEGARKLSEVPELLSNYFYLLEKNPENANIFAKNLLLLHSESLISHCSPREDFLKVSQLGVGAFHFMNYLQKAGMLNAENYQKIYENNSFLERTDVVTKLTSLPLMTQFTKHELGKMLALVAKPAISITLSDVHRFIDVLEDHQICNSKQGTRLPQGR
;
A
#
# COMPACT_ATOMS: atom_id res chain seq x y z
N MET A 1 -25.14 57.03 -11.40
CA MET A 1 -24.31 57.01 -12.61
C MET A 1 -24.14 55.56 -13.00
N THR A 2 -24.71 55.24 -14.14
CA THR A 2 -24.84 53.94 -14.81
C THR A 2 -23.56 53.54 -15.55
N GLY A 3 -23.43 52.25 -15.82
CA GLY A 3 -22.36 51.59 -16.59
C GLY A 3 -22.15 50.19 -16.02
N ASP A 4 -23.10 49.27 -16.16
CA ASP A 4 -23.35 48.44 -17.35
C ASP A 4 -22.06 47.90 -17.97
N ASN A 5 -21.74 46.66 -17.62
CA ASN A 5 -21.06 45.74 -18.50
C ASN A 5 -21.65 44.34 -18.32
N ASP A 6 -22.46 43.99 -19.32
CA ASP A 6 -22.94 42.66 -19.65
C ASP A 6 -21.80 41.65 -19.77
N THR A 7 -21.88 40.56 -19.00
CA THR A 7 -21.30 39.30 -19.44
C THR A 7 -22.29 38.16 -19.21
N ARG A 8 -22.95 37.86 -20.33
CA ARG A 8 -23.87 36.77 -20.64
C ARG A 8 -23.68 35.50 -19.80
N CYS A 9 -24.79 35.12 -19.18
CA CYS A 9 -25.11 33.77 -18.75
C CYS A 9 -25.02 32.81 -19.95
N LEU A 10 -24.08 31.87 -19.91
CA LEU A 10 -24.05 30.71 -20.80
C LEU A 10 -24.43 29.49 -19.96
N ASP A 11 -25.72 29.20 -19.96
CA ASP A 11 -26.28 27.92 -19.51
C ASP A 11 -25.71 26.80 -20.39
N ALA A 12 -24.79 26.02 -19.83
CA ALA A 12 -24.34 24.77 -20.43
C ALA A 12 -25.37 23.65 -20.14
N PRO A 13 -25.79 22.86 -21.13
CA PRO A 13 -26.89 21.92 -20.98
C PRO A 13 -26.47 20.71 -20.13
N ARG A 14 -27.24 20.48 -19.05
CA ARG A 14 -27.26 19.22 -18.30
C ARG A 14 -27.72 18.08 -19.21
N LEU A 15 -26.81 17.40 -19.91
CA LEU A 15 -27.08 16.08 -20.48
C LEU A 15 -26.98 15.03 -19.36
N ARG A 16 -28.10 14.78 -18.69
CA ARG A 16 -28.35 13.50 -18.02
C ARG A 16 -28.68 12.46 -19.08
N THR A 17 -27.67 11.83 -19.66
CA THR A 17 -27.87 10.64 -20.48
C THR A 17 -28.03 9.44 -19.54
N SER A 18 -29.27 9.01 -19.37
CA SER A 18 -29.65 7.86 -18.54
C SER A 18 -28.88 6.60 -18.94
N THR A 19 -28.30 5.92 -17.96
CA THR A 19 -27.59 4.63 -18.05
C THR A 19 -28.44 3.52 -18.70
N GLN A 20 -29.74 3.72 -18.88
CA GLN A 20 -30.62 2.80 -19.60
C GLN A 20 -30.44 2.80 -21.12
N THR A 21 -29.89 3.87 -21.72
CA THR A 21 -29.69 3.93 -23.18
C THR A 21 -28.47 3.11 -23.63
N ILE A 22 -27.46 2.99 -22.77
CA ILE A 22 -26.22 2.23 -23.08
C ILE A 22 -26.44 0.72 -22.97
N ILE A 23 -27.35 0.27 -22.09
CA ILE A 23 -27.65 -1.17 -21.90
C ILE A 23 -28.43 -1.76 -23.09
N LYS A 24 -29.05 -0.94 -23.95
CA LYS A 24 -29.70 -1.42 -25.19
C LYS A 24 -28.73 -1.64 -26.36
N ALA A 25 -27.49 -1.13 -26.30
CA ALA A 25 -26.50 -1.29 -27.36
C ALA A 25 -25.60 -2.55 -27.21
N LEU A 26 -25.82 -3.35 -26.16
CA LEU A 26 -25.01 -4.54 -25.84
C LEU A 26 -25.80 -5.85 -25.81
N LYS A 27 -26.95 -5.91 -26.48
CA LYS A 27 -27.58 -7.20 -26.80
C LYS A 27 -27.02 -7.74 -28.12
N PRO A 28 -26.38 -8.92 -28.15
CA PRO A 28 -26.12 -9.59 -29.41
C PRO A 28 -27.45 -10.01 -30.04
N GLU A 29 -27.62 -9.68 -31.33
CA GLU A 29 -28.66 -10.22 -32.20
C GLU A 29 -28.48 -11.75 -32.31
N THR A 30 -29.11 -12.49 -31.41
CA THR A 30 -29.45 -13.90 -31.63
C THR A 30 -30.92 -13.98 -32.00
N GLN A 31 -31.28 -13.50 -33.20
CA GLN A 31 -32.62 -13.70 -33.72
C GLN A 31 -32.67 -13.48 -35.24
N GLU A 32 -31.95 -14.30 -36.00
CA GLU A 32 -32.31 -14.61 -37.39
C GLU A 32 -31.51 -15.82 -37.87
N LEU A 33 -32.03 -17.01 -37.60
CA LEU A 33 -31.93 -18.18 -38.47
C LEU A 33 -32.88 -19.25 -37.92
N MET A 34 -33.81 -19.67 -38.78
CA MET A 34 -34.79 -20.75 -38.62
C MET A 34 -36.17 -20.38 -38.05
N GLN A 35 -37.00 -19.73 -38.86
CA GLN A 35 -38.43 -20.09 -38.98
C GLN A 35 -38.90 -19.95 -40.44
N SER A 36 -38.69 -21.00 -41.24
CA SER A 36 -39.58 -21.45 -42.33
C SER A 36 -39.13 -22.86 -42.69
N SER A 37 -39.86 -23.92 -42.36
CA SER A 37 -40.95 -24.44 -43.17
C SER A 37 -41.61 -25.61 -42.42
N ALA A 38 -42.90 -25.84 -42.62
CA ALA A 38 -43.60 -27.09 -42.30
C ALA A 38 -44.19 -27.66 -43.61
N PRO A 39 -44.74 -28.88 -43.66
CA PRO A 39 -44.28 -30.16 -43.10
C PRO A 39 -44.11 -31.24 -44.22
N GLY A 40 -43.37 -32.32 -43.99
CA GLY A 40 -43.45 -33.51 -44.86
C GLY A 40 -42.27 -34.51 -44.80
N SER A 41 -42.59 -35.71 -44.34
CA SER A 41 -41.98 -37.03 -44.58
C SER A 41 -40.51 -37.34 -44.25
N GLU A 42 -40.39 -38.29 -43.31
CA GLU A 42 -39.57 -39.52 -43.38
C GLU A 42 -38.03 -39.43 -43.21
N GLY A 43 -37.60 -39.77 -41.99
CA GLY A 43 -36.67 -40.87 -41.73
C GLY A 43 -35.18 -40.67 -42.04
N GLY A 44 -34.36 -40.61 -41.00
CA GLY A 44 -32.96 -41.07 -41.08
C GLY A 44 -31.94 -40.36 -40.20
N ASN A 45 -31.56 -41.02 -39.09
CA ASN A 45 -30.26 -40.96 -38.40
C ASN A 45 -29.47 -39.63 -38.38
N ASP A 46 -29.76 -38.77 -37.41
CA ASP A 46 -28.83 -37.72 -37.00
C ASP A 46 -27.87 -38.25 -35.92
N LYS A 47 -26.65 -38.59 -36.36
CA LYS A 47 -25.48 -38.59 -35.49
C LYS A 47 -25.17 -37.13 -35.15
N GLU A 48 -25.23 -36.77 -33.87
CA GLU A 48 -24.64 -35.53 -33.36
C GLU A 48 -23.15 -35.48 -33.75
N VAL A 49 -22.84 -34.71 -34.80
CA VAL A 49 -21.47 -34.35 -35.14
C VAL A 49 -21.03 -33.33 -34.10
N LYS A 50 -20.23 -33.77 -33.11
CA LYS A 50 -19.39 -32.87 -32.32
C LYS A 50 -18.44 -32.15 -33.28
N VAL A 51 -18.82 -30.95 -33.70
CA VAL A 51 -17.95 -30.08 -34.49
C VAL A 51 -16.72 -29.80 -33.63
N ASP A 52 -15.57 -30.27 -34.09
CA ASP A 52 -14.28 -30.12 -33.41
C ASP A 52 -13.96 -28.62 -33.23
N GLY A 53 -13.93 -28.16 -31.97
CA GLY A 53 -13.75 -26.74 -31.64
C GLY A 53 -12.50 -26.12 -32.25
N ASN A 54 -11.46 -26.93 -32.51
CA ASN A 54 -10.24 -26.50 -33.18
C ASN A 54 -10.48 -26.08 -34.64
N ASN A 55 -11.35 -26.76 -35.39
CA ASN A 55 -11.67 -26.38 -36.77
C ASN A 55 -12.42 -25.05 -36.85
N ILE A 56 -13.24 -24.73 -35.84
CA ILE A 56 -13.96 -23.44 -35.78
C ILE A 56 -12.96 -22.29 -35.56
N PHE A 57 -12.01 -22.46 -34.63
CA PHE A 57 -11.03 -21.42 -34.34
C PHE A 57 -10.03 -21.20 -35.50
N LEU A 58 -9.57 -22.27 -36.15
CA LEU A 58 -8.71 -22.20 -37.33
C LEU A 58 -9.39 -21.44 -38.47
N ASN A 59 -10.65 -21.74 -38.76
CA ASN A 59 -11.42 -21.03 -39.78
C ASN A 59 -11.56 -19.53 -39.46
N ARG A 60 -11.72 -19.17 -38.17
CA ARG A 60 -11.77 -17.76 -37.75
C ARG A 60 -10.43 -17.06 -37.86
N LEU A 61 -9.33 -17.71 -37.48
CA LEU A 61 -7.99 -17.17 -37.69
C LEU A 61 -7.72 -16.92 -39.17
N ASN A 62 -8.08 -17.86 -40.05
CA ASN A 62 -7.93 -17.71 -41.49
C ASN A 62 -8.73 -16.53 -42.04
N LYS A 63 -10.01 -16.38 -41.64
CA LYS A 63 -10.83 -15.21 -42.02
C LYS A 63 -10.26 -13.89 -41.53
N LEU A 64 -9.59 -13.91 -40.38
CA LEU A 64 -8.88 -12.76 -39.86
C LEU A 64 -7.50 -12.60 -40.49
N GLY A 65 -7.01 -13.45 -41.39
CA GLY A 65 -5.64 -13.37 -41.92
C GLY A 65 -4.55 -13.64 -40.88
N LEU A 66 -4.88 -14.36 -39.81
CA LEU A 66 -4.00 -14.74 -38.70
C LEU A 66 -3.62 -16.23 -38.71
N GLY A 67 -4.29 -17.04 -39.54
CA GLY A 67 -4.13 -18.50 -39.54
C GLY A 67 -2.90 -19.03 -40.26
N SER A 68 -2.02 -18.16 -40.76
CA SER A 68 -0.73 -18.57 -41.33
C SER A 68 0.39 -18.70 -40.30
N ASP A 69 0.23 -18.16 -39.10
CA ASP A 69 1.24 -18.19 -38.04
C ASP A 69 1.15 -19.52 -37.25
N PRO A 70 2.17 -20.39 -37.32
CA PRO A 70 2.18 -21.67 -36.59
C PRO A 70 2.09 -21.49 -35.07
N ARG A 71 2.59 -20.37 -34.51
CA ARG A 71 2.56 -20.08 -33.07
C ARG A 71 1.12 -19.85 -32.59
N MET A 72 0.32 -19.12 -33.38
CA MET A 72 -1.10 -18.88 -33.08
C MET A 72 -1.91 -20.18 -33.11
N ILE A 73 -1.67 -21.02 -34.12
CA ILE A 73 -2.31 -22.34 -34.23
C ILE A 73 -1.95 -23.21 -33.03
N THR A 74 -0.66 -23.26 -32.67
CA THR A 74 -0.14 -24.04 -31.55
C THR A 74 -0.77 -23.62 -30.22
N LEU A 75 -0.84 -22.31 -29.95
CA LEU A 75 -1.47 -21.78 -28.73
C LEU A 75 -2.96 -22.14 -28.64
N ILE A 76 -3.72 -22.03 -29.74
CA ILE A 76 -5.14 -22.41 -29.76
C ILE A 76 -5.31 -23.91 -29.54
N GLY A 77 -4.50 -24.73 -30.23
CA GLY A 77 -4.56 -26.18 -30.08
C GLY A 77 -4.24 -26.64 -28.66
N ARG A 78 -3.31 -25.95 -27.97
CA ARG A 78 -2.95 -26.23 -26.57
C ARG A 78 -4.00 -25.76 -25.56
N TYR A 79 -4.73 -24.69 -25.88
CA TYR A 79 -5.71 -24.04 -24.98
C TYR A 79 -7.06 -23.76 -25.66
N PRO A 80 -7.78 -24.78 -26.15
CA PRO A 80 -9.02 -24.58 -26.91
C PRO A 80 -10.11 -23.85 -26.11
N GLN A 81 -10.16 -24.03 -24.79
CA GLN A 81 -11.09 -23.34 -23.88
C GLN A 81 -10.86 -21.83 -23.82
N PHE A 82 -9.66 -21.35 -24.19
CA PHE A 82 -9.32 -19.93 -24.30
C PHE A 82 -9.34 -19.42 -25.76
N GLY A 83 -9.73 -20.24 -26.74
CA GLY A 83 -9.59 -19.96 -28.17
C GLY A 83 -10.18 -18.61 -28.61
N ASN A 84 -11.37 -18.25 -28.13
CA ASN A 84 -11.97 -16.93 -28.39
C ASN A 84 -11.11 -15.78 -27.88
N ARG A 85 -10.58 -15.90 -26.65
CA ARG A 85 -9.75 -14.86 -26.02
C ARG A 85 -8.39 -14.75 -26.71
N LEU A 86 -7.79 -15.88 -27.11
CA LEU A 86 -6.56 -15.92 -27.89
C LEU A 86 -6.72 -15.22 -29.24
N ILE A 87 -7.80 -15.51 -29.98
CA ILE A 87 -8.10 -14.82 -31.25
C ILE A 87 -8.21 -13.31 -31.03
N SER A 88 -8.88 -12.87 -29.96
CA SER A 88 -8.98 -11.44 -29.63
C SER A 88 -7.62 -10.80 -29.34
N VAL A 89 -6.73 -11.47 -28.58
CA VAL A 89 -5.37 -10.97 -28.35
C VAL A 89 -4.58 -10.89 -29.65
N PHE A 90 -4.60 -11.93 -30.50
CA PHE A 90 -3.87 -11.88 -31.77
C PHE A 90 -4.36 -10.77 -32.70
N LYS A 91 -5.68 -10.51 -32.70
CA LYS A 91 -6.25 -9.38 -33.41
C LYS A 91 -5.73 -8.05 -32.86
N ALA A 92 -5.75 -7.86 -31.55
CA ALA A 92 -5.27 -6.64 -30.90
C ALA A 92 -3.76 -6.41 -31.10
N LEU A 93 -2.94 -7.47 -30.99
CA LEU A 93 -1.50 -7.41 -31.27
C LEU A 93 -1.24 -6.96 -32.71
N ARG A 94 -1.98 -7.50 -33.68
CA ARG A 94 -1.84 -7.10 -35.08
C ARG A 94 -2.28 -5.65 -35.32
N GLU A 95 -3.37 -5.20 -34.71
CA GLU A 95 -3.84 -3.80 -34.82
C GLU A 95 -2.77 -2.82 -34.33
N LEU A 96 -2.10 -3.16 -33.23
CA LEU A 96 -0.96 -2.42 -32.67
C LEU A 96 0.39 -2.72 -33.37
N LYS A 97 0.39 -3.54 -34.43
CA LYS A 97 1.59 -3.95 -35.19
C LYS A 97 2.67 -4.63 -34.34
N ILE A 98 2.28 -5.34 -33.29
CA ILE A 98 3.17 -6.11 -32.42
C ILE A 98 3.33 -7.53 -33.01
N PRO A 99 4.56 -7.95 -33.38
CA PRO A 99 4.79 -9.29 -33.91
C PRO A 99 4.72 -10.36 -32.82
N LEU A 100 4.14 -11.52 -33.13
CA LEU A 100 4.14 -12.68 -32.23
C LEU A 100 5.49 -13.40 -32.31
N THR A 101 6.39 -13.09 -31.37
CA THR A 101 7.71 -13.76 -31.22
C THR A 101 7.61 -15.00 -30.35
N ASP A 102 8.65 -15.85 -30.34
CA ASP A 102 8.71 -17.02 -29.43
C ASP A 102 8.66 -16.58 -27.95
N GLN A 103 9.26 -15.44 -27.63
CA GLN A 103 9.18 -14.84 -26.29
C GLN A 103 7.73 -14.44 -25.95
N LEU A 104 7.03 -13.75 -26.87
CA LEU A 104 5.65 -13.34 -26.63
C LEU A 104 4.69 -14.55 -26.55
N GLU A 105 4.92 -15.59 -27.36
CA GLU A 105 4.21 -16.86 -27.24
C GLU A 105 4.37 -17.47 -25.84
N ASN A 106 5.60 -17.50 -25.31
CA ASN A 106 5.87 -17.98 -23.97
C ASN A 106 5.18 -17.14 -22.88
N ILE A 107 5.15 -15.80 -23.01
CA ILE A 107 4.44 -14.91 -22.09
C ILE A 107 2.94 -15.18 -22.10
N ILE A 108 2.34 -15.30 -23.29
CA ILE A 108 0.92 -15.63 -23.48
C ILE A 108 0.61 -16.98 -22.80
N ASN A 109 1.46 -17.98 -23.04
CA ASN A 109 1.34 -19.31 -22.47
C ASN A 109 1.37 -19.29 -20.93
N GLN A 110 2.27 -18.50 -20.33
CA GLN A 110 2.39 -18.36 -18.87
C GLN A 110 1.21 -17.59 -18.23
N ASN A 111 0.56 -16.70 -18.99
CA ASN A 111 -0.50 -15.82 -18.49
C ASN A 111 -1.87 -16.12 -19.12
N ILE A 112 -2.10 -17.36 -19.56
CA ILE A 112 -3.27 -17.76 -20.35
C ILE A 112 -4.61 -17.37 -19.69
N SER A 113 -4.69 -17.42 -18.36
CA SER A 113 -5.89 -17.05 -17.60
C SER A 113 -6.27 -15.58 -17.73
N ASN A 114 -5.27 -14.70 -17.93
CA ASN A 114 -5.42 -13.25 -17.85
C ASN A 114 -5.51 -12.60 -19.25
N ILE A 115 -5.49 -13.40 -20.32
CA ILE A 115 -5.56 -12.94 -21.73
C ILE A 115 -6.72 -11.97 -21.98
N GLY A 116 -7.87 -12.17 -21.33
CA GLY A 116 -9.00 -11.25 -21.44
C GLY A 116 -8.64 -9.82 -20.98
N GLY A 117 -7.95 -9.70 -19.86
CA GLY A 117 -7.45 -8.41 -19.36
C GLY A 117 -6.37 -7.82 -20.27
N VAL A 118 -5.54 -8.66 -20.90
CA VAL A 118 -4.55 -8.17 -21.88
C VAL A 118 -5.23 -7.52 -23.08
N VAL A 119 -6.30 -8.12 -23.61
CA VAL A 119 -7.09 -7.51 -24.70
C VAL A 119 -7.59 -6.12 -24.28
N ASN A 120 -8.10 -6.00 -23.05
CA ASN A 120 -8.59 -4.73 -22.52
C ASN A 120 -7.45 -3.70 -22.45
N LEU A 121 -6.30 -4.05 -21.89
CA LEU A 121 -5.15 -3.13 -21.79
C LEU A 121 -4.58 -2.74 -23.16
N LEU A 122 -4.46 -3.67 -24.12
CA LEU A 122 -4.09 -3.34 -25.51
C LEU A 122 -5.13 -2.42 -26.16
N GLY A 123 -6.41 -2.64 -25.87
CA GLY A 123 -7.50 -1.76 -26.30
C GLY A 123 -7.34 -0.34 -25.78
N VAL A 124 -7.01 -0.17 -24.49
CA VAL A 124 -6.72 1.14 -23.87
C VAL A 124 -5.51 1.80 -24.53
N MET A 125 -4.45 1.05 -24.82
CA MET A 125 -3.28 1.59 -25.52
C MET A 125 -3.64 2.11 -26.91
N ASN A 126 -4.48 1.38 -27.64
CA ASN A 126 -4.97 1.83 -28.94
C ASN A 126 -5.95 3.01 -28.84
N GLU A 127 -6.81 3.05 -27.81
CA GLU A 127 -7.76 4.14 -27.53
C GLU A 127 -7.04 5.46 -27.25
N LEU A 128 -5.90 5.41 -26.54
CA LEU A 128 -5.16 6.57 -26.06
C LEU A 128 -3.86 6.82 -26.85
N ASP A 129 -3.72 6.22 -28.04
CA ASP A 129 -2.56 6.35 -28.93
C ASP A 129 -1.19 6.08 -28.25
N ILE A 130 -1.16 5.17 -27.28
CA ILE A 130 0.05 4.78 -26.54
C ILE A 130 0.90 3.87 -27.42
N ASN A 131 2.15 4.27 -27.66
CA ASN A 131 3.09 3.46 -28.45
C ASN A 131 3.38 2.11 -27.74
N PRO A 132 3.11 0.96 -28.37
CA PRO A 132 3.32 -0.34 -27.77
C PRO A 132 4.77 -0.68 -27.46
N ASN A 133 5.73 0.02 -28.08
CA ASN A 133 7.15 -0.15 -27.80
C ASN A 133 7.62 0.55 -26.52
N PHE A 134 6.74 1.29 -25.84
CA PHE A 134 7.08 1.99 -24.60
C PHE A 134 7.12 1.08 -23.37
N VAL A 135 6.57 -0.12 -23.47
CA VAL A 135 6.37 -1.03 -22.35
C VAL A 135 6.82 -2.45 -22.72
N PRO A 136 7.55 -3.16 -21.84
CA PRO A 136 7.76 -4.60 -21.94
C PRO A 136 6.43 -5.37 -21.93
N MET A 137 6.22 -6.26 -22.89
CA MET A 137 4.98 -7.06 -22.97
C MET A 137 4.76 -7.90 -21.70
N GLU A 138 5.83 -8.34 -21.06
CA GLU A 138 5.78 -9.05 -19.77
C GLU A 138 5.01 -8.26 -18.72
N LEU A 139 5.29 -6.95 -18.58
CA LEU A 139 4.61 -6.09 -17.60
C LEU A 139 3.14 -5.93 -17.94
N LEU A 140 2.81 -5.75 -19.22
CA LEU A 140 1.41 -5.65 -19.66
C LEU A 140 0.61 -6.91 -19.30
N PHE A 141 1.19 -8.09 -19.54
CA PHE A 141 0.56 -9.37 -19.22
C PHE A 141 0.45 -9.63 -17.73
N GLN A 142 1.43 -9.20 -16.93
CA GLN A 142 1.37 -9.27 -15.47
C GLN A 142 0.28 -8.34 -14.91
N ALA A 143 0.21 -7.11 -15.42
CA ALA A 143 -0.77 -6.10 -15.02
C ALA A 143 -2.21 -6.46 -15.38
N ALA A 144 -2.41 -7.30 -16.41
CA ALA A 144 -3.72 -7.74 -16.88
C ALA A 144 -4.56 -8.50 -15.84
N ARG A 145 -3.98 -8.91 -14.70
CA ARG A 145 -4.75 -9.44 -13.57
C ARG A 145 -5.63 -8.39 -12.88
N SER A 146 -5.27 -7.11 -13.02
CA SER A 146 -5.96 -5.94 -12.46
C SER A 146 -6.29 -4.97 -13.59
N ASP A 147 -6.74 -5.51 -14.73
CA ASP A 147 -6.93 -4.77 -15.99
C ASP A 147 -7.89 -3.59 -15.85
N SER A 148 -8.99 -3.76 -15.13
CA SER A 148 -10.00 -2.72 -14.93
C SER A 148 -9.46 -1.51 -14.15
N THR A 149 -8.73 -1.74 -13.04
CA THR A 149 -8.14 -0.68 -12.22
C THR A 149 -6.99 0.01 -12.95
N VAL A 150 -6.17 -0.76 -13.67
CA VAL A 150 -5.11 -0.21 -14.53
C VAL A 150 -5.72 0.64 -15.64
N ALA A 151 -6.71 0.14 -16.37
CA ALA A 151 -7.38 0.86 -17.45
C ALA A 151 -8.01 2.17 -16.96
N GLN A 152 -8.65 2.15 -15.79
CA GLN A 152 -9.18 3.36 -15.16
C GLN A 152 -8.05 4.35 -14.82
N SER A 153 -6.98 3.87 -14.19
CA SER A 153 -5.82 4.68 -13.81
C SER A 153 -5.17 5.38 -15.01
N VAL A 154 -4.98 4.66 -16.12
CA VAL A 154 -4.41 5.20 -17.35
C VAL A 154 -5.30 6.29 -17.95
N ARG A 155 -6.62 6.07 -18.01
CA ARG A 155 -7.56 7.10 -18.50
C ARG A 155 -7.55 8.33 -17.60
N THR A 156 -7.55 8.14 -16.28
CA THR A 156 -7.48 9.27 -15.33
C THR A 156 -6.19 10.09 -15.50
N LEU A 157 -5.03 9.45 -15.67
CA LEU A 157 -3.78 10.17 -15.95
C LEU A 157 -3.82 10.89 -17.29
N HIS A 158 -4.43 10.28 -18.32
CA HIS A 158 -4.58 10.90 -19.63
C HIS A 158 -5.40 12.19 -19.53
N ASP A 159 -6.55 12.13 -18.84
CA ASP A 159 -7.43 13.28 -18.64
C ASP A 159 -6.75 14.40 -17.84
N GLY A 160 -5.93 14.04 -16.85
CA GLY A 160 -5.10 14.95 -16.06
C GLY A 160 -3.83 15.47 -16.77
N ARG A 161 -3.54 15.01 -17.99
CA ARG A 161 -2.28 15.28 -18.73
C ARG A 161 -1.01 14.88 -17.97
N LEU A 162 -1.10 13.82 -17.17
CA LEU A 162 -0.01 13.20 -16.42
C LEU A 162 0.43 11.85 -17.02
N LEU A 163 -0.24 11.40 -18.08
CA LEU A 163 0.12 10.16 -18.76
C LEU A 163 1.31 10.37 -19.68
N ASP A 164 2.42 9.72 -19.36
CA ASP A 164 3.62 9.64 -20.17
C ASP A 164 4.17 8.20 -20.14
N LYS A 165 5.33 7.97 -20.78
CA LYS A 165 5.97 6.66 -20.77
C LYS A 165 6.32 6.20 -19.34
N SER A 166 6.72 7.13 -18.48
CA SER A 166 7.22 6.83 -17.14
C SER A 166 6.07 6.46 -16.20
N SER A 167 5.01 7.27 -16.16
CA SER A 167 3.82 7.04 -15.35
C SER A 167 3.05 5.80 -15.81
N PHE A 168 2.99 5.54 -17.11
CA PHE A 168 2.38 4.32 -17.62
C PHE A 168 3.15 3.06 -17.18
N ASN A 169 4.49 3.06 -17.31
CA ASN A 169 5.30 1.94 -16.84
C ASN A 169 5.19 1.74 -15.33
N LEU A 170 5.07 2.81 -14.54
CA LEU A 170 4.90 2.74 -13.09
C LEU A 170 3.58 2.05 -12.72
N ILE A 171 2.47 2.43 -13.36
CA ILE A 171 1.15 1.78 -13.16
C ILE A 171 1.22 0.28 -13.47
N LEU A 172 1.90 -0.10 -14.55
CA LEU A 172 2.00 -1.51 -14.96
C LEU A 172 2.94 -2.32 -14.06
N ALA A 173 3.97 -1.69 -13.48
CA ALA A 173 4.83 -2.33 -12.49
C ALA A 173 4.10 -2.62 -11.17
N TYR A 174 3.10 -1.79 -10.84
CA TYR A 174 2.34 -1.88 -9.58
C TYR A 174 0.82 -1.84 -9.83
N PRO A 175 0.28 -2.87 -10.50
CA PRO A 175 -1.10 -2.84 -11.00
C PRO A 175 -2.16 -2.77 -9.89
N ASP A 176 -1.86 -3.36 -8.73
CA ASP A 176 -2.78 -3.40 -7.58
C ASP A 176 -2.86 -2.05 -6.86
N GLU A 177 -1.80 -1.24 -6.95
CA GLU A 177 -1.72 0.10 -6.35
C GLU A 177 -1.98 1.21 -7.38
N SER A 178 -2.34 0.86 -8.62
CA SER A 178 -2.47 1.80 -9.75
C SER A 178 -3.34 3.02 -9.43
N LEU A 179 -4.50 2.83 -8.80
CA LEU A 179 -5.40 3.92 -8.43
C LEU A 179 -4.78 4.84 -7.36
N ASN A 180 -4.09 4.26 -6.37
CA ASN A 180 -3.44 5.03 -5.30
C ASN A 180 -2.27 5.85 -5.84
N ILE A 181 -1.51 5.29 -6.79
CA ILE A 181 -0.44 6.02 -7.49
C ILE A 181 -1.04 7.23 -8.22
N VAL A 182 -2.09 7.02 -9.02
CA VAL A 182 -2.72 8.11 -9.78
C VAL A 182 -3.27 9.20 -8.87
N GLN A 183 -3.96 8.81 -7.80
CA GLN A 183 -4.49 9.75 -6.83
C GLN A 183 -3.37 10.61 -6.21
N LEU A 184 -2.26 9.99 -5.81
CA LEU A 184 -1.11 10.70 -5.26
C LEU A 184 -0.45 11.66 -6.28
N LEU A 185 -0.35 11.27 -7.55
CA LEU A 185 0.20 12.15 -8.59
C LEU A 185 -0.68 13.37 -8.84
N ILE A 186 -2.00 13.21 -8.79
CA ILE A 186 -2.96 14.32 -8.88
C ILE A 186 -2.83 15.22 -7.65
N GLU A 187 -2.79 14.64 -6.45
CA GLU A 187 -2.61 15.40 -5.20
C GLU A 187 -1.31 16.22 -5.22
N LEU A 188 -0.21 15.66 -5.72
CA LEU A 188 1.04 16.39 -5.91
C LEU A 188 0.88 17.59 -6.85
N GLN A 189 0.23 17.40 -7.99
CA GLN A 189 -0.02 18.47 -8.95
C GLN A 189 -0.91 19.57 -8.37
N GLU A 190 -1.95 19.21 -7.60
CA GLU A 190 -2.84 20.16 -6.91
C GLU A 190 -2.09 20.99 -5.87
N HIS A 191 -1.07 20.41 -5.22
CA HIS A 191 -0.18 21.11 -4.28
C HIS A 191 1.03 21.77 -4.97
N ALA A 192 1.01 21.88 -6.31
CA ALA A 192 2.07 22.47 -7.14
C ALA A 192 3.46 21.80 -7.04
N TYR A 193 3.52 20.54 -6.60
CA TYR A 193 4.72 19.71 -6.72
C TYR A 193 4.80 19.12 -8.14
N ASN A 194 6.02 18.92 -8.64
CA ASN A 194 6.23 18.22 -9.91
C ASN A 194 6.13 16.69 -9.70
N PRO A 195 5.11 16.01 -10.27
CA PRO A 195 4.93 14.56 -10.08
C PRO A 195 6.04 13.71 -10.68
N ASP A 196 6.77 14.21 -11.69
CA ASP A 196 7.84 13.48 -12.38
C ASP A 196 8.93 13.01 -11.41
N PHE A 197 9.26 13.83 -10.40
CA PHE A 197 10.26 13.45 -9.40
C PHE A 197 9.86 12.21 -8.60
N LEU A 198 8.58 12.12 -8.20
CA LEU A 198 8.11 10.94 -7.48
C LEU A 198 8.08 9.72 -8.41
N ILE A 199 7.66 9.90 -9.67
CA ILE A 199 7.65 8.82 -10.65
C ILE A 199 9.05 8.23 -10.83
N ASP A 200 10.05 9.09 -11.05
CA ASP A 200 11.43 8.66 -11.21
C ASP A 200 11.94 7.93 -9.97
N LYS A 201 11.68 8.49 -8.77
CA LYS A 201 12.08 7.89 -7.50
C LYS A 201 11.44 6.53 -7.25
N LEU A 202 10.13 6.38 -7.48
CA LEU A 202 9.44 5.10 -7.31
C LEU A 202 9.93 4.06 -8.32
N ARG A 203 10.23 4.47 -9.56
CA ARG A 203 10.77 3.57 -10.59
C ARG A 203 12.21 3.13 -10.33
N GLU A 204 13.04 4.03 -9.81
CA GLU A 204 14.42 3.72 -9.39
C GLU A 204 14.46 2.88 -8.11
N SER A 205 13.43 3.00 -7.27
CA SER A 205 13.37 2.27 -6.01
C SER A 205 13.14 0.77 -6.21
N LEU A 206 13.79 -0.05 -5.39
CA LEU A 206 13.53 -1.49 -5.28
C LEU A 206 12.43 -1.77 -4.23
N ILE A 207 11.39 -0.92 -4.16
CA ILE A 207 10.30 -1.11 -3.21
C ILE A 207 9.60 -2.44 -3.51
N SER A 208 9.46 -3.26 -2.47
CA SER A 208 8.64 -4.46 -2.54
C SER A 208 7.19 -4.09 -2.87
N THR A 209 6.56 -4.86 -3.76
CA THR A 209 5.13 -4.71 -4.06
C THR A 209 4.24 -4.79 -2.81
N THR A 210 4.69 -5.50 -1.76
CA THR A 210 3.99 -5.59 -0.46
C THR A 210 4.04 -4.30 0.36
N HIS A 211 5.02 -3.44 0.13
CA HIS A 211 5.27 -2.23 0.92
C HIS A 211 4.82 -0.96 0.21
N LEU A 212 4.64 -1.01 -1.12
CA LEU A 212 4.27 0.18 -1.90
C LEU A 212 2.98 0.83 -1.40
N GLY A 213 1.93 0.06 -1.11
CA GLY A 213 0.68 0.63 -0.58
C GLY A 213 0.90 1.43 0.71
N THR A 214 1.73 0.91 1.64
CA THR A 214 2.11 1.65 2.86
C THR A 214 2.92 2.90 2.53
N THR A 215 3.87 2.83 1.60
CA THR A 215 4.64 3.98 1.14
C THR A 215 3.74 5.07 0.55
N LEU A 216 2.81 4.72 -0.33
CA LEU A 216 1.88 5.67 -0.95
C LEU A 216 0.99 6.33 0.11
N ASN A 217 0.42 5.55 1.04
CA ASN A 217 -0.37 6.09 2.15
C ASN A 217 0.44 7.06 3.03
N LEU A 218 1.72 6.76 3.24
CA LEU A 218 2.60 7.63 3.99
C LEU A 218 2.87 8.94 3.23
N LEU A 219 3.13 8.88 1.92
CA LEU A 219 3.32 10.06 1.08
C LEU A 219 2.07 10.95 1.02
N SER A 220 0.88 10.37 0.86
CA SER A 220 -0.39 11.10 0.96
C SER A 220 -0.59 11.73 2.34
N LEU A 221 -0.19 11.04 3.42
CA LEU A 221 -0.21 11.64 4.77
C LEU A 221 0.73 12.86 4.86
N LEU A 222 1.93 12.81 4.24
CA LEU A 222 2.83 13.96 4.23
C LEU A 222 2.24 15.16 3.49
N LEU A 223 1.60 14.92 2.35
CA LEU A 223 0.93 15.98 1.57
C LEU A 223 -0.23 16.58 2.35
N ALA A 224 -1.11 15.74 2.91
CA ALA A 224 -2.27 16.18 3.68
C ALA A 224 -1.92 16.95 4.97
N LYS A 225 -0.65 16.90 5.39
CA LYS A 225 -0.12 17.59 6.57
C LYS A 225 0.85 18.73 6.23
N ASP A 226 0.97 19.09 4.95
CA ASP A 226 1.86 20.15 4.47
C ASP A 226 3.34 19.98 4.87
N ILE A 227 3.81 18.74 4.99
CA ILE A 227 5.18 18.38 5.39
C ILE A 227 5.91 17.58 4.31
N TYR A 228 5.34 17.49 3.11
CA TYR A 228 5.94 16.77 2.01
C TYR A 228 7.27 17.43 1.60
N ASP A 229 8.35 16.64 1.68
CA ASP A 229 9.70 17.04 1.32
C ASP A 229 10.40 15.90 0.56
N LEU A 230 11.12 16.23 -0.50
CA LEU A 230 11.86 15.26 -1.31
C LEU A 230 12.93 14.53 -0.49
N GLY A 231 13.53 15.20 0.49
CA GLY A 231 14.47 14.57 1.42
C GLY A 231 13.80 13.49 2.28
N ILE A 232 12.56 13.72 2.71
CA ILE A 232 11.77 12.71 3.43
C ILE A 232 11.44 11.53 2.50
N VAL A 233 11.03 11.78 1.25
CA VAL A 233 10.80 10.71 0.26
C VAL A 233 12.03 9.81 0.16
N ASP A 234 13.22 10.39 -0.02
CA ASP A 234 14.46 9.62 -0.10
C ASP A 234 14.75 8.76 1.12
N ILE A 235 14.43 9.24 2.33
CA ILE A 235 14.55 8.46 3.56
C ILE A 235 13.58 7.28 3.53
N LEU A 236 12.32 7.49 3.16
CA LEU A 236 11.30 6.43 3.13
C LEU A 236 11.68 5.32 2.15
N LEU A 237 12.14 5.67 0.95
CA LEU A 237 12.55 4.71 -0.08
C LEU A 237 13.75 3.86 0.36
N LYS A 238 14.72 4.46 1.06
CA LYS A 238 15.88 3.72 1.61
C LYS A 238 15.49 2.77 2.75
N GLN A 239 14.36 3.01 3.41
CA GLN A 239 13.91 2.29 4.61
C GLN A 239 12.71 1.38 4.35
N ASP A 240 12.54 0.89 3.12
CA ASP A 240 11.43 0.01 2.69
C ASP A 240 11.13 -1.11 3.70
N ARG A 241 12.17 -1.79 4.21
CA ARG A 241 12.03 -2.89 5.19
C ARG A 241 11.29 -2.50 6.48
N PHE A 242 11.29 -1.22 6.84
CA PHE A 242 10.70 -0.70 8.07
C PHE A 242 9.48 0.20 7.83
N ILE A 243 9.00 0.29 6.59
CA ILE A 243 7.96 1.26 6.21
C ILE A 243 6.69 1.14 7.05
N ASP A 244 6.26 -0.08 7.40
CA ASP A 244 5.07 -0.29 8.22
C ASP A 244 5.21 0.31 9.62
N ARG A 245 6.40 0.18 10.24
CA ARG A 245 6.69 0.76 11.56
C ARG A 245 6.77 2.27 11.49
N ILE A 246 7.33 2.80 10.40
CA ILE A 246 7.41 4.23 10.11
C ILE A 246 5.99 4.79 9.95
N TYR A 247 5.16 4.15 9.15
CA TYR A 247 3.78 4.54 8.94
C TYR A 247 2.96 4.50 10.24
N GLU A 248 3.12 3.46 11.06
CA GLU A 248 2.47 3.39 12.37
C GLU A 248 2.86 4.54 13.31
N GLY A 249 4.12 4.98 13.26
CA GLY A 249 4.60 6.10 14.05
C GLY A 249 4.08 7.43 13.52
N ALA A 250 4.18 7.66 12.21
CA ALA A 250 3.65 8.83 11.54
C ALA A 250 2.14 9.00 11.77
N ARG A 251 1.35 7.91 11.69
CA ARG A 251 -0.09 7.95 11.97
C ARG A 251 -0.40 8.40 13.39
N LYS A 252 0.41 8.01 14.39
CA LYS A 252 0.24 8.50 15.78
C LYS A 252 0.54 9.98 15.90
N LEU A 253 1.58 10.44 15.22
CA LEU A 253 1.97 11.85 15.20
C LEU A 253 1.06 12.72 14.31
N SER A 254 0.12 12.13 13.56
CA SER A 254 -0.79 12.89 12.69
C SER A 254 -1.74 13.83 13.44
N GLU A 255 -1.93 13.61 14.75
CA GLU A 255 -2.66 14.50 15.66
C GLU A 255 -1.84 15.71 16.11
N VAL A 256 -0.49 15.63 15.99
CA VAL A 256 0.45 16.70 16.31
C VAL A 256 1.44 16.87 15.13
N PRO A 257 0.97 17.37 13.97
CA PRO A 257 1.74 17.33 12.72
C PRO A 257 3.08 18.06 12.79
N GLU A 258 3.19 19.06 13.65
CA GLU A 258 4.38 19.86 13.88
C GLU A 258 5.59 19.03 14.33
N LEU A 259 5.37 17.82 14.86
CA LEU A 259 6.45 16.89 15.26
C LEU A 259 6.89 15.95 14.13
N LEU A 260 6.13 15.85 13.04
CA LEU A 260 6.37 14.88 11.97
C LEU A 260 7.66 15.15 11.19
N SER A 261 8.00 16.41 10.90
CA SER A 261 9.20 16.72 10.12
C SER A 261 10.47 16.25 10.85
N ASN A 262 10.59 16.55 12.15
CA ASN A 262 11.72 16.09 12.96
C ASN A 262 11.74 14.57 13.15
N TYR A 263 10.56 13.94 13.17
CA TYR A 263 10.43 12.51 13.23
C TYR A 263 11.12 11.83 12.03
N PHE A 264 10.79 12.20 10.79
CA PHE A 264 11.35 11.54 9.60
C PHE A 264 12.86 11.68 9.45
N TYR A 265 13.43 12.86 9.71
CA TYR A 265 14.88 13.08 9.58
C TYR A 265 15.72 12.23 10.54
N LEU A 266 15.14 11.75 11.65
CA LEU A 266 15.85 10.91 12.61
C LEU A 266 15.64 9.41 12.37
N LEU A 267 14.67 9.02 11.53
CA LEU A 267 14.44 7.63 11.16
C LEU A 267 15.55 7.05 10.28
N GLU A 268 16.32 7.88 9.57
CA GLU A 268 17.42 7.39 8.74
C GLU A 268 18.44 6.57 9.55
N LYS A 269 18.61 6.87 10.84
CA LYS A 269 19.58 6.19 11.71
C LYS A 269 19.02 4.98 12.46
N ASN A 270 17.75 5.01 12.89
CA ASN A 270 17.12 3.98 13.73
C ASN A 270 15.66 3.70 13.31
N PRO A 271 15.42 3.26 12.06
CA PRO A 271 14.07 3.07 11.49
C PRO A 271 13.26 1.98 12.22
N GLU A 272 13.91 1.00 12.84
CA GLU A 272 13.27 -0.09 13.57
C GLU A 272 12.49 0.38 14.82
N ASN A 273 12.91 1.51 15.39
CA ASN A 273 12.35 2.11 16.60
C ASN A 273 11.28 3.18 16.29
N ALA A 274 10.96 3.40 15.01
CA ALA A 274 10.03 4.40 14.51
C ALA A 274 8.74 4.54 15.35
N ASN A 275 8.07 3.43 15.65
CA ASN A 275 6.82 3.44 16.41
C ASN A 275 7.02 3.90 17.87
N ILE A 276 8.10 3.46 18.51
CA ILE A 276 8.41 3.81 19.90
C ILE A 276 8.87 5.26 20.00
N PHE A 277 9.66 5.72 19.04
CA PHE A 277 10.06 7.11 18.95
C PHE A 277 8.85 8.05 18.88
N ALA A 278 7.87 7.75 18.01
CA ALA A 278 6.63 8.50 17.92
C ALA A 278 5.85 8.53 19.25
N LYS A 279 5.77 7.39 19.97
CA LYS A 279 5.12 7.32 21.28
C LYS A 279 5.82 8.16 22.34
N ASN A 280 7.15 8.14 22.36
CA ASN A 280 7.94 8.97 23.27
C ASN A 280 7.76 10.46 22.97
N LEU A 281 7.73 10.85 21.69
CA LEU A 281 7.44 12.23 21.28
C LEU A 281 6.08 12.70 21.80
N LEU A 282 5.02 11.92 21.58
CA LEU A 282 3.68 12.27 22.07
C LEU A 282 3.62 12.39 23.59
N LEU A 283 4.22 11.44 24.29
CA LEU A 283 4.26 11.43 25.75
C LEU A 283 4.95 12.69 26.30
N LEU A 284 6.15 12.97 25.80
CA LEU A 284 6.93 14.13 26.23
C LEU A 284 6.27 15.45 25.80
N HIS A 285 5.59 15.46 24.65
CA HIS A 285 4.85 16.62 24.19
C HIS A 285 3.66 16.93 25.09
N SER A 286 2.92 15.90 25.52
CA SER A 286 1.79 16.07 26.44
C SER A 286 2.19 16.65 27.81
N GLU A 287 3.44 16.43 28.23
CA GLU A 287 4.01 17.01 29.46
C GLU A 287 4.82 18.30 29.21
N SER A 288 4.74 18.88 28.01
CA SER A 288 5.49 20.08 27.61
C SER A 288 7.01 19.96 27.77
N LEU A 289 7.55 18.73 27.70
CA LEU A 289 8.99 18.44 27.77
C LEU A 289 9.66 18.48 26.40
N ILE A 290 8.88 18.37 25.32
CA ILE A 290 9.33 18.58 23.94
C ILE A 290 8.26 19.33 23.14
N SER A 291 8.70 20.17 22.22
CA SER A 291 7.84 20.91 21.29
C SER A 291 8.45 20.91 19.89
N HIS A 292 7.69 21.36 18.89
CA HIS A 292 8.22 21.51 17.53
C HIS A 292 9.35 22.55 17.43
N CYS A 293 9.40 23.51 18.35
CA CYS A 293 10.49 24.49 18.46
C CYS A 293 11.74 23.94 19.18
N SER A 294 11.68 22.73 19.73
CA SER A 294 12.81 22.16 20.46
C SER A 294 14.01 21.96 19.54
N PRO A 295 15.25 22.15 20.05
CA PRO A 295 16.47 21.87 19.28
C PRO A 295 16.49 20.44 18.75
N ARG A 296 17.13 20.24 17.59
CA ARG A 296 17.29 18.92 16.96
C ARG A 296 17.94 17.92 17.90
N GLU A 297 18.84 18.37 18.77
CA GLU A 297 19.49 17.57 19.79
C GLU A 297 18.48 16.91 20.72
N ASP A 298 17.40 17.60 21.12
CA ASP A 298 16.39 17.02 22.00
C ASP A 298 15.60 15.92 21.28
N PHE A 299 15.24 16.12 20.01
CA PHE A 299 14.63 15.06 19.21
C PHE A 299 15.56 13.85 19.07
N LEU A 300 16.88 14.08 18.91
CA LEU A 300 17.88 13.01 18.90
C LEU A 300 17.91 12.25 20.22
N LYS A 301 17.86 12.94 21.37
CA LYS A 301 17.76 12.29 22.69
C LYS A 301 16.53 11.39 22.77
N VAL A 302 15.37 11.90 22.33
CA VAL A 302 14.13 11.12 22.35
C VAL A 302 14.19 9.89 21.42
N SER A 303 14.86 10.01 20.28
CA SER A 303 15.05 8.89 19.34
C SER A 303 15.89 7.72 19.91
N GLN A 304 16.68 7.99 20.95
CA GLN A 304 17.48 6.98 21.65
C GLN A 304 16.69 6.24 22.75
N LEU A 305 15.48 6.70 23.08
CA LEU A 305 14.68 6.10 24.13
C LEU A 305 13.90 4.89 23.62
N GLY A 306 14.19 3.72 24.19
CA GLY A 306 13.57 2.46 23.83
C GLY A 306 12.20 2.21 24.47
N VAL A 307 11.71 0.98 24.30
CA VAL A 307 10.41 0.51 24.82
C VAL A 307 10.33 0.63 26.33
N GLY A 308 11.38 0.22 27.07
CA GLY A 308 11.38 0.29 28.53
C GLY A 308 11.27 1.72 29.04
N ALA A 309 11.99 2.66 28.42
CA ALA A 309 11.87 4.08 28.72
C ALA A 309 10.44 4.59 28.50
N PHE A 310 9.83 4.26 27.35
CA PHE A 310 8.44 4.64 27.08
C PHE A 310 7.49 4.17 28.19
N HIS A 311 7.52 2.89 28.53
CA HIS A 311 6.62 2.33 29.57
C HIS A 311 6.88 2.96 30.94
N PHE A 312 8.14 3.11 31.33
CA PHE A 312 8.47 3.70 32.61
C PHE A 312 8.06 5.18 32.71
N MET A 313 8.34 5.98 31.66
CA MET A 313 7.89 7.37 31.59
C MET A 313 6.36 7.48 31.61
N ASN A 314 5.63 6.57 30.96
CA ASN A 314 4.17 6.54 31.01
C ASN A 314 3.64 6.28 32.43
N TYR A 315 4.29 5.41 33.22
CA TYR A 315 3.93 5.24 34.63
C TYR A 315 4.24 6.49 35.47
N LEU A 316 5.37 7.15 35.22
CA LEU A 316 5.68 8.43 35.85
C LEU A 316 4.64 9.50 35.49
N GLN A 317 4.20 9.56 34.24
CA GLN A 317 3.17 10.49 33.79
C GLN A 317 1.85 10.27 34.54
N LYS A 318 1.37 9.03 34.58
CA LYS A 318 0.12 8.66 35.29
C LYS A 318 0.16 9.02 36.78
N ALA A 319 1.34 8.98 37.40
CA ALA A 319 1.53 9.38 38.79
C ALA A 319 1.79 10.89 38.99
N GLY A 320 1.84 11.70 37.94
CA GLY A 320 2.19 13.12 37.99
C GLY A 320 3.65 13.35 38.42
N MET A 321 4.55 12.48 37.99
CA MET A 321 5.99 12.49 38.30
C MET A 321 6.87 12.66 37.06
N LEU A 322 6.32 12.67 35.85
CA LEU A 322 7.09 12.93 34.64
C LEU A 322 7.35 14.44 34.52
N ASN A 323 8.59 14.87 34.77
CA ASN A 323 9.04 16.26 34.68
C ASN A 323 10.45 16.31 34.09
N ALA A 324 10.98 17.50 33.83
CA ALA A 324 12.28 17.68 33.19
C ALA A 324 13.44 16.99 33.94
N GLU A 325 13.45 17.04 35.28
CA GLU A 325 14.48 16.40 36.09
C GLU A 325 14.44 14.88 35.96
N ASN A 326 13.24 14.29 36.07
CA ASN A 326 13.08 12.85 36.01
C ASN A 326 13.28 12.31 34.59
N TYR A 327 12.88 13.08 33.57
CA TYR A 327 13.19 12.79 32.18
C TYR A 327 14.70 12.77 31.93
N GLN A 328 15.44 13.77 32.42
CA GLN A 328 16.89 13.84 32.28
C GLN A 328 17.58 12.61 32.90
N LYS A 329 17.16 12.19 34.10
CA LYS A 329 17.69 10.97 34.76
C LYS A 329 17.49 9.71 33.92
N ILE A 330 16.33 9.58 33.27
CA ILE A 330 16.00 8.45 32.39
C ILE A 330 16.86 8.47 31.14
N TYR A 331 17.01 9.65 30.52
CA TYR A 331 17.81 9.80 29.32
C TYR A 331 19.29 9.44 29.56
N GLU A 332 19.89 10.00 30.61
CA GLU A 332 21.32 9.80 30.92
C GLU A 332 21.68 8.34 31.22
N ASN A 333 20.72 7.54 31.72
CA ASN A 333 20.95 6.17 32.17
C ASN A 333 19.98 5.16 31.55
N ASN A 334 19.59 5.38 30.28
CA ASN A 334 18.59 4.56 29.58
C ASN A 334 19.01 3.08 29.45
N SER A 335 20.30 2.75 29.52
CA SER A 335 20.79 1.37 29.42
C SER A 335 20.16 0.41 30.44
N PHE A 336 19.74 0.90 31.62
CA PHE A 336 19.01 0.09 32.59
C PHE A 336 17.65 -0.37 32.03
N LEU A 337 16.94 0.54 31.37
CA LEU A 337 15.59 0.32 30.83
C LEU A 337 15.61 -0.38 29.47
N GLU A 338 16.77 -0.53 28.84
CA GLU A 338 16.96 -1.31 27.61
C GLU A 338 17.20 -2.80 27.87
N ARG A 339 17.45 -3.20 29.11
CA ARG A 339 17.68 -4.61 29.43
C ARG A 339 16.44 -5.45 29.16
N THR A 340 16.62 -6.58 28.49
CA THR A 340 15.52 -7.45 28.05
C THR A 340 14.64 -7.94 29.20
N ASP A 341 15.22 -8.25 30.36
CA ASP A 341 14.51 -8.67 31.58
C ASP A 341 13.57 -7.56 32.09
N VAL A 342 14.06 -6.32 32.16
CA VAL A 342 13.31 -5.14 32.57
C VAL A 342 12.21 -4.80 31.55
N VAL A 343 12.54 -4.76 30.25
CA VAL A 343 11.58 -4.47 29.18
C VAL A 343 10.43 -5.49 29.17
N THR A 344 10.75 -6.78 29.29
CA THR A 344 9.75 -7.86 29.31
C THR A 344 8.79 -7.68 30.48
N LYS A 345 9.30 -7.36 31.67
CA LYS A 345 8.45 -7.15 32.85
C LYS A 345 7.58 -5.91 32.70
N LEU A 346 8.13 -4.78 32.26
CA LEU A 346 7.38 -3.53 32.04
C LEU A 346 6.26 -3.69 31.00
N THR A 347 6.53 -4.42 29.92
CA THR A 347 5.57 -4.66 28.82
C THR A 347 4.49 -5.67 29.17
N SER A 348 4.77 -6.60 30.09
CA SER A 348 3.82 -7.64 30.53
C SER A 348 2.79 -7.16 31.56
N LEU A 349 2.93 -5.93 32.07
CA LEU A 349 2.04 -5.41 33.09
C LEU A 349 0.61 -5.18 32.54
N PRO A 350 -0.43 -5.42 33.35
CA PRO A 350 -1.79 -5.07 33.00
C PRO A 350 -1.93 -3.59 32.62
N LEU A 351 -2.77 -3.29 31.62
CA LEU A 351 -3.00 -1.91 31.14
C LEU A 351 -3.43 -0.92 32.25
N MET A 352 -4.14 -1.43 33.26
CA MET A 352 -4.68 -0.66 34.39
C MET A 352 -3.74 -0.60 35.60
N THR A 353 -2.52 -1.12 35.51
CA THR A 353 -1.55 -1.03 36.60
C THR A 353 -1.25 0.43 36.95
N GLN A 354 -1.32 0.73 38.25
CA GLN A 354 -0.99 2.03 38.82
C GLN A 354 0.04 1.84 39.93
N PHE A 355 1.18 2.52 39.79
CA PHE A 355 2.20 2.56 40.82
C PHE A 355 1.99 3.77 41.72
N THR A 356 2.27 3.59 43.01
CA THR A 356 2.38 4.70 43.95
C THR A 356 3.60 5.56 43.65
N LYS A 357 3.55 6.83 44.05
CA LYS A 357 4.70 7.74 43.92
C LYS A 357 5.96 7.22 44.62
N HIS A 358 5.78 6.48 45.72
CA HIS A 358 6.89 5.90 46.49
C HIS A 358 7.58 4.76 45.72
N GLU A 359 6.82 3.86 45.12
CA GLU A 359 7.36 2.78 44.28
C GLU A 359 8.14 3.34 43.09
N LEU A 360 7.53 4.30 42.38
CA LEU A 360 8.19 4.96 41.25
C LEU A 360 9.43 5.75 41.69
N GLY A 361 9.40 6.38 42.86
CA GLY A 361 10.57 7.05 43.43
C GLY A 361 11.73 6.09 43.69
N LYS A 362 11.45 4.89 44.22
CA LYS A 362 12.47 3.84 44.40
C LYS A 362 13.03 3.37 43.05
N MET A 363 12.15 3.08 42.10
CA MET A 363 12.53 2.63 40.76
C MET A 363 13.37 3.68 40.04
N LEU A 364 12.98 4.96 40.13
CA LEU A 364 13.71 6.07 39.53
C LEU A 364 15.10 6.25 40.15
N ALA A 365 15.24 6.06 41.47
CA ALA A 365 16.53 6.11 42.14
C ALA A 365 17.47 4.97 41.68
N LEU A 366 16.93 3.83 41.25
CA LEU A 366 17.71 2.74 40.66
C LEU A 366 18.12 3.07 39.21
N VAL A 367 17.19 3.60 38.42
CA VAL A 367 17.44 4.03 37.03
C VAL A 367 18.48 5.15 36.96
N ALA A 368 18.45 6.11 37.90
CA ALA A 368 19.38 7.24 37.93
C ALA A 368 20.82 6.87 38.34
N LYS A 369 21.11 5.59 38.65
CA LYS A 369 22.47 5.16 38.95
C LYS A 369 23.32 5.17 37.67
N PRO A 370 24.57 5.66 37.72
CA PRO A 370 25.49 5.57 36.59
C PRO A 370 25.60 4.14 36.08
N ALA A 371 25.65 3.95 34.76
CA ALA A 371 25.64 2.63 34.14
C ALA A 371 26.71 1.66 34.69
N ILE A 372 27.89 2.18 35.03
CA ILE A 372 29.04 1.44 35.58
C ILE A 372 28.75 0.89 36.99
N SER A 373 27.81 1.50 37.71
CA SER A 373 27.46 1.17 39.10
C SER A 373 26.19 0.33 39.23
N ILE A 374 25.52 -0.01 38.12
CA ILE A 374 24.33 -0.86 38.13
C ILE A 374 24.72 -2.30 38.46
N THR A 375 24.19 -2.83 39.56
CA THR A 375 24.37 -4.24 39.94
C THR A 375 23.17 -5.09 39.55
N LEU A 376 23.34 -6.41 39.44
CA LEU A 376 22.20 -7.34 39.29
C LEU A 376 21.19 -7.21 40.44
N SER A 377 21.65 -6.89 41.65
CA SER A 377 20.76 -6.63 42.78
C SER A 377 19.87 -5.40 42.56
N ASP A 378 20.35 -4.38 41.86
CA ASP A 378 19.55 -3.20 41.53
C ASP A 378 18.46 -3.55 40.51
N VAL A 379 18.81 -4.37 39.53
CA VAL A 379 17.85 -4.89 38.54
C VAL A 379 16.77 -5.73 39.21
N HIS A 380 17.14 -6.65 40.11
CA HIS A 380 16.17 -7.44 40.87
C HIS A 380 15.24 -6.56 41.70
N ARG A 381 15.77 -5.57 42.43
CA ARG A 381 14.93 -4.64 43.21
C ARG A 381 13.92 -3.87 42.35
N PHE A 382 14.31 -3.51 41.12
CA PHE A 382 13.38 -2.87 40.19
C PHE A 382 12.30 -3.87 39.74
N ILE A 383 12.69 -5.09 39.39
CA ILE A 383 11.77 -6.15 38.97
C ILE A 383 10.82 -6.56 40.10
N ASP A 384 11.29 -6.65 41.35
CA ASP A 384 10.47 -6.99 42.52
C ASP A 384 9.27 -6.03 42.63
N VAL A 385 9.50 -4.73 42.44
CA VAL A 385 8.42 -3.73 42.43
C VAL A 385 7.44 -3.96 41.27
N LEU A 386 7.91 -4.41 40.10
CA LEU A 386 7.01 -4.73 38.98
C LEU A 386 6.20 -6.01 39.26
N GLU A 387 6.81 -7.01 39.89
CA GLU A 387 6.20 -8.32 40.16
C GLU A 387 5.05 -8.24 41.16
N ASP A 388 5.13 -7.33 42.13
CA ASP A 388 4.03 -7.02 43.06
C ASP A 388 2.73 -6.61 42.34
N HIS A 389 2.84 -6.13 41.10
CA HIS A 389 1.74 -5.66 40.26
C HIS A 389 1.39 -6.59 39.10
N GLN A 390 2.05 -7.75 38.99
CA GLN A 390 1.64 -8.77 38.03
C GLN A 390 0.42 -9.50 38.57
N ILE A 391 -0.61 -9.67 37.72
CA ILE A 391 -1.71 -10.59 38.04
C ILE A 391 -1.09 -11.98 38.09
N CYS A 392 -0.78 -12.46 39.30
CA CYS A 392 -0.56 -13.88 39.46
C CYS A 392 -1.83 -14.59 39.01
N ASN A 393 -1.70 -15.45 37.99
CA ASN A 393 -2.42 -16.72 37.97
C ASN A 393 -2.12 -17.40 39.31
N SER A 394 -2.88 -17.04 40.34
CA SER A 394 -2.75 -17.60 41.66
C SER A 394 -2.97 -19.08 41.51
N LYS A 395 -1.89 -19.83 41.76
CA LYS A 395 -1.90 -21.23 42.13
C LYS A 395 -3.16 -21.51 42.96
N GLN A 396 -4.19 -22.11 42.35
CA GLN A 396 -5.16 -22.91 43.08
C GLN A 396 -4.41 -24.16 43.54
N GLY A 397 -3.50 -23.97 44.50
CA GLY A 397 -3.09 -25.03 45.39
C GLY A 397 -4.26 -25.26 46.32
N THR A 398 -5.11 -26.22 45.96
CA THR A 398 -6.14 -26.79 46.82
C THR A 398 -5.45 -27.34 48.07
N ARG A 399 -5.25 -26.50 49.09
CA ARG A 399 -5.04 -27.00 50.46
C ARG A 399 -6.40 -27.46 50.95
N LEU A 400 -6.65 -28.76 50.82
CA LEU A 400 -7.68 -29.43 51.60
C LEU A 400 -7.33 -29.27 53.09
N PRO A 401 -8.26 -28.82 53.94
CA PRO A 401 -8.04 -28.83 55.37
C PRO A 401 -8.11 -30.28 55.86
N GLN A 402 -7.01 -30.78 56.43
CA GLN A 402 -7.08 -31.94 57.31
C GLN A 402 -7.80 -31.52 58.59
N GLY A 403 -8.93 -32.17 58.86
CA GLY A 403 -9.72 -31.95 60.06
C GLY A 403 -10.76 -33.04 60.26
N ARG A 404 -10.33 -34.24 60.65
CA ARG A 404 -10.58 -34.84 61.98
C ARG A 404 -9.93 -36.21 62.06
#